data_AF-A0AAQ0IAK5-F1
#
_entry.id   AF-A0AAQ0IAK5-F1
#
_cell.length_a   1.000
_cell.length_b   1.000
_cell.length_c   1.000
_cell.angle_alpha   90.00
_cell.angle_beta   90.00
_cell.angle_gamma   90.00
#
_symmetry.space_group_name_H-M   'P 1'
#
loop_
_entity.id
_entity.type
_entity.pdbx_description
1 polymer ?
#
loop_
_entity_poly.entity_id
_entity_poly.type
_entity_poly.pdbx_seq_one_letter_code
_entity_poly.pdbx_strand_id
1 'polypeptide(L)'
;MQSNSRIFLEHDEIDGEASDMDDLDTTVHVDVETGRVMFHAAWANAVEAPPEAARHSVVLALECSTMERYADLDEGARMRVHAMLHDAVQQTLEQLPDTGENLTLTVELTDAMLDAARHLQ
;
A
#
# COMPACT_ATOMS: atom_id res chain seq x y z
N MET A 1 -0.70 28.10 25.26
CA MET A 1 0.22 27.05 24.82
C MET A 1 -0.58 26.08 23.95
N GLN A 2 -0.43 26.17 22.63
CA GLN A 2 -0.90 25.17 21.69
C GLN A 2 0.18 25.05 20.62
N SER A 3 0.96 23.98 20.69
CA SER A 3 1.97 23.63 19.69
C SER A 3 1.31 22.66 18.72
N ASN A 4 1.00 23.11 17.51
CA ASN A 4 0.66 22.24 16.40
C ASN A 4 1.94 21.98 15.61
N SER A 5 2.62 20.88 15.92
CA SER A 5 3.72 20.39 15.08
C SER A 5 3.12 19.56 13.95
N ARG A 6 2.87 20.20 12.81
CA ARG A 6 2.65 19.49 11.54
C ARG A 6 4.02 19.02 11.07
N ILE A 7 4.28 17.71 11.16
CA ILE A 7 5.45 17.09 10.55
C ILE A 7 5.12 16.98 9.05
N PHE A 8 5.63 17.93 8.28
CA PHE A 8 5.68 17.86 6.83
C PHE A 8 6.99 17.12 6.52
N LEU A 9 6.91 15.84 6.21
CA LEU A 9 8.09 15.08 5.78
C LEU A 9 8.37 15.53 4.34
N GLU A 10 9.44 16.30 4.17
CA GLU A 10 9.98 16.67 2.87
C GLU A 10 10.27 15.39 2.07
N HIS A 11 9.72 15.37 0.85
CA HIS A 11 9.83 14.31 -0.13
C HIS A 11 11.26 14.30 -0.67
N ASP A 12 12.05 13.32 -0.27
CA ASP A 12 13.40 13.09 -0.83
C ASP A 12 13.23 12.60 -2.27
N GLU A 13 13.76 13.38 -3.20
CA GLU A 13 13.66 13.20 -4.65
C GLU A 13 14.40 11.92 -5.07
N ILE A 14 13.69 10.79 -5.14
CA ILE A 14 14.18 9.58 -5.82
C ILE A 14 14.09 9.84 -7.33
N ASP A 15 15.21 10.24 -7.93
CA ASP A 15 15.42 10.36 -9.38
C ASP A 15 15.34 8.97 -10.05
N GLY A 16 14.11 8.52 -10.25
CA GLY A 16 13.74 7.40 -11.10
C GLY A 16 12.72 7.90 -12.11
N GLU A 17 13.03 7.76 -13.39
CA GLU A 17 12.27 8.22 -14.56
C GLU A 17 10.77 8.39 -14.29
N ALA A 18 10.30 9.65 -14.37
CA ALA A 18 8.90 10.03 -14.30
C ALA A 18 8.10 9.33 -15.41
N SER A 19 7.72 8.07 -15.16
CA SER A 19 6.65 7.40 -15.87
C SER A 19 5.35 8.02 -15.39
N ASP A 20 4.47 8.40 -16.33
CA ASP A 20 3.10 8.90 -16.13
C ASP A 20 2.38 8.32 -14.88
N MET A 21 2.63 8.90 -13.71
CA MET A 21 2.00 8.56 -12.43
C MET A 21 1.24 9.77 -11.86
N ASP A 22 0.90 10.75 -12.70
CA ASP A 22 0.20 11.99 -12.31
C ASP A 22 -1.17 11.76 -11.63
N ASP A 23 -1.69 10.53 -11.61
CA ASP A 23 -2.95 10.16 -10.91
C ASP A 23 -2.78 9.07 -9.84
N LEU A 24 -1.55 8.75 -9.40
CA LEU A 24 -1.38 7.90 -8.21
C LEU A 24 -1.50 8.74 -6.93
N ASP A 25 -2.60 8.56 -6.19
CA ASP A 25 -2.80 9.13 -4.86
C ASP A 25 -2.35 8.12 -3.79
N THR A 26 -1.33 8.47 -3.01
CA THR A 26 -0.88 7.65 -1.88
C THR A 26 -1.07 8.38 -0.56
N THR A 27 -1.67 7.69 0.42
CA THR A 27 -1.89 8.23 1.76
C THR A 27 -1.55 7.18 2.81
N VAL A 28 -1.07 7.65 3.96
CA VAL A 28 -0.75 6.78 5.10
C VAL A 28 -1.55 7.25 6.31
N HIS A 29 -2.26 6.32 6.93
CA HIS A 29 -3.06 6.56 8.12
C HIS A 29 -2.56 5.68 9.26
N VAL A 30 -2.32 6.29 10.42
CA VAL A 30 -1.93 5.58 11.64
C VAL A 30 -3.07 5.70 12.64
N ASP A 31 -3.67 4.58 12.98
CA ASP A 31 -4.67 4.48 14.03
C ASP A 31 -3.97 4.18 15.36
N VAL A 32 -3.87 5.21 16.19
CA VAL A 32 -3.16 5.14 17.48
C VAL A 32 -3.92 4.35 18.55
N GLU A 33 -5.23 4.19 18.40
CA GLU A 33 -6.07 3.44 19.35
C GLU A 33 -5.91 1.92 19.16
N THR A 34 -5.85 1.47 17.91
CA THR A 34 -5.70 0.05 17.54
C THR A 34 -4.27 -0.36 17.23
N GLY A 35 -3.35 0.60 17.07
CA GLY A 35 -1.96 0.34 16.71
C GLY A 35 -1.79 -0.18 15.28
N ARG A 36 -2.70 0.22 14.37
CA ARG A 36 -2.69 -0.18 12.96
C ARG A 36 -2.21 0.95 12.07
N VAL A 37 -1.44 0.61 11.05
CA VAL A 37 -1.03 1.49 9.96
C VAL A 37 -1.71 1.01 8.67
N MET A 38 -2.32 1.94 7.95
CA MET A 38 -2.99 1.71 6.68
C MET A 38 -2.29 2.54 5.60
N PHE A 39 -1.79 1.86 4.57
CA PHE A 39 -1.24 2.48 3.38
C PHE A 39 -2.28 2.37 2.29
N HIS A 40 -2.78 3.50 1.82
CA HIS A 40 -3.74 3.59 0.75
C HIS A 40 -3.04 4.06 -0.52
N ALA A 41 -3.26 3.35 -1.61
CA ALA A 41 -2.81 3.72 -2.94
C ALA A 41 -4.01 3.64 -3.88
N ALA A 42 -4.38 4.76 -4.51
CA ALA A 42 -5.47 4.85 -5.46
C ALA A 42 -5.00 5.36 -6.81
N TRP A 43 -5.60 4.84 -7.88
CA TRP A 43 -5.34 5.24 -9.26
C TRP A 43 -6.63 5.19 -10.07
N ALA A 44 -6.78 6.08 -11.07
CA ALA A 44 -7.84 5.95 -12.06
C ALA A 44 -7.46 4.95 -13.15
N ASN A 45 -8.49 4.29 -13.70
CA ASN A 45 -8.32 3.34 -14.80
C ASN A 45 -8.00 3.98 -16.16
N ALA A 46 -8.19 5.29 -16.31
CA ALA A 46 -7.85 5.98 -17.56
C ALA A 46 -7.41 7.42 -17.27
N VAL A 47 -6.28 7.80 -17.86
CA VAL A 47 -5.68 9.16 -17.80
C VAL A 47 -6.66 10.26 -18.26
N GLU A 48 -7.70 9.90 -19.02
CA GLU A 48 -8.72 10.83 -19.54
C GLU A 48 -10.08 10.73 -18.84
N ALA A 49 -10.22 9.94 -17.78
CA ALA A 49 -11.49 9.77 -17.11
C ALA A 49 -11.87 11.04 -16.31
N PRO A 50 -13.15 11.46 -16.31
CA PRO A 50 -13.58 12.60 -15.49
C PRO A 50 -13.27 12.34 -14.00
N PRO A 51 -13.13 13.39 -13.16
CA PRO A 51 -12.78 13.25 -11.74
C PRO A 51 -13.78 12.44 -10.89
N GLU A 52 -14.95 12.12 -11.44
CA GLU A 52 -15.97 11.25 -10.86
C GLU A 52 -15.86 9.77 -11.32
N ALA A 53 -14.86 9.44 -12.15
CA ALA A 53 -14.65 8.10 -12.65
C ALA A 53 -14.20 7.12 -11.56
N ALA A 54 -14.47 5.84 -11.80
CA ALA A 54 -14.09 4.76 -10.90
C ALA A 54 -12.57 4.75 -10.65
N ARG A 55 -12.20 5.03 -9.41
CA ARG A 55 -10.84 4.87 -8.87
C ARG A 55 -10.72 3.50 -8.23
N HIS A 56 -9.70 2.78 -8.65
CA HIS A 56 -9.26 1.61 -7.92
C HIS A 56 -8.38 2.06 -6.77
N SER A 57 -8.49 1.36 -5.64
CA SER A 57 -7.66 1.60 -4.48
C SER A 57 -7.27 0.28 -3.83
N VAL A 58 -6.03 0.23 -3.33
CA VAL A 58 -5.54 -0.83 -2.46
C VAL A 58 -5.20 -0.21 -1.12
N VAL A 59 -5.73 -0.80 -0.05
CA VAL A 59 -5.40 -0.48 1.34
C VAL A 59 -4.60 -1.64 1.91
N LEU A 60 -3.31 -1.42 2.15
CA LEU A 60 -2.48 -2.35 2.90
C LEU A 60 -2.56 -1.99 4.39
N ALA A 61 -3.17 -2.87 5.19
CA ALA A 61 -3.27 -2.73 6.63
C ALA A 61 -2.23 -3.61 7.33
N LEU A 62 -1.51 -3.04 8.29
CA LEU A 62 -0.53 -3.74 9.11
C LEU A 62 -0.57 -3.24 10.54
N GLU A 63 -0.35 -4.15 11.48
CA GLU A 63 -0.11 -3.81 12.88
C GLU A 63 1.30 -3.21 13.04
N CYS A 64 1.49 -2.29 13.98
CA CYS A 64 2.81 -1.69 14.25
C CYS A 64 3.87 -2.77 14.56
N SER A 65 3.51 -3.81 15.32
CA SER A 65 4.40 -4.94 15.60
C SER A 65 4.81 -5.70 14.33
N THR A 66 3.89 -5.84 13.39
CA THR A 66 4.17 -6.46 12.08
C THR A 66 5.06 -5.56 11.23
N MET A 67 4.90 -4.24 11.33
CA MET A 67 5.78 -3.26 10.67
C MET A 67 7.22 -3.36 11.19
N GLU A 68 7.40 -3.45 12.51
CA GLU A 68 8.72 -3.61 13.13
C GLU A 68 9.40 -4.90 12.62
N ARG A 69 8.67 -6.01 12.61
CA ARG A 69 9.19 -7.28 12.08
C ARG A 69 9.51 -7.23 10.58
N TYR A 70 8.72 -6.47 9.82
CA TYR A 70 8.97 -6.25 8.40
C TYR A 70 10.24 -5.42 8.17
N ALA A 71 10.49 -4.40 9.01
CA ALA A 71 11.70 -3.57 8.94
C ALA A 71 12.97 -4.37 9.26
N ASP A 72 12.87 -5.39 10.13
CA ASP A 72 13.96 -6.30 10.47
C ASP A 72 14.26 -7.36 9.38
N LEU A 73 13.52 -7.38 8.27
CA LEU A 73 13.77 -8.32 7.18
C LEU A 73 14.96 -7.89 6.29
N ASP A 74 15.81 -8.87 5.96
CA ASP A 74 16.78 -8.71 4.89
C ASP A 74 16.09 -8.37 3.56
N GLU A 75 16.80 -7.68 2.67
CA GLU A 75 16.28 -7.21 1.38
C GLU A 75 15.63 -8.34 0.56
N GLY A 76 16.26 -9.51 0.50
CA GLY A 76 15.68 -10.67 -0.21
C GLY A 76 14.35 -11.14 0.38
N ALA A 77 14.20 -11.10 1.71
CA ALA A 77 12.93 -11.44 2.35
C ALA A 77 11.87 -10.36 2.12
N ARG A 78 12.24 -9.07 2.15
CA ARG A 78 11.33 -7.96 1.80
C ARG A 78 10.82 -8.08 0.36
N MET A 79 11.69 -8.37 -0.60
CA MET A 79 11.30 -8.60 -1.99
C MET A 79 10.33 -9.76 -2.15
N ARG A 80 10.50 -10.84 -1.37
CA ARG A 80 9.54 -11.96 -1.35
C ARG A 80 8.19 -11.57 -0.75
N VAL A 81 8.15 -10.77 0.32
CA VAL A 81 6.89 -10.22 0.85
C VAL A 81 6.19 -9.35 -0.19
N HIS A 82 6.93 -8.48 -0.89
CA HIS A 82 6.37 -7.66 -1.97
C HIS A 82 5.79 -8.52 -3.09
N ALA A 83 6.48 -9.58 -3.52
CA ALA A 83 5.98 -10.50 -4.52
C ALA A 83 4.69 -11.22 -4.08
N MET A 84 4.62 -11.66 -2.81
CA MET A 84 3.41 -12.27 -2.25
C MET A 84 2.23 -11.29 -2.20
N LEU A 85 2.48 -10.04 -1.77
CA LEU A 85 1.45 -9.00 -1.72
C LEU A 85 0.95 -8.66 -3.12
N HIS A 86 1.86 -8.53 -4.09
CA HIS A 86 1.51 -8.28 -5.48
C HIS A 86 0.65 -9.42 -6.04
N ASP A 87 1.06 -10.67 -5.83
CA ASP A 87 0.32 -11.84 -6.29
C ASP A 87 -1.08 -11.92 -5.65
N ALA A 88 -1.20 -11.66 -4.34
CA ALA A 88 -2.49 -11.63 -3.64
C ALA A 88 -3.42 -10.52 -4.17
N VAL A 89 -2.86 -9.32 -4.42
CA VAL A 89 -3.61 -8.22 -5.03
C VAL A 89 -4.07 -8.59 -6.42
N GLN A 90 -3.16 -9.08 -7.27
CA GLN A 90 -3.46 -9.43 -8.66
C GLN A 90 -4.54 -10.53 -8.75
N GLN A 91 -4.38 -11.62 -8.00
CA GLN A 91 -5.37 -12.69 -7.96
C GLN A 91 -6.74 -12.20 -7.49
N THR A 92 -6.79 -11.25 -6.57
CA THR A 92 -8.07 -10.69 -6.12
C THR A 92 -8.69 -9.80 -7.18
N LEU A 93 -7.89 -8.95 -7.84
CA LEU A 93 -8.34 -8.11 -8.95
C LEU A 93 -8.89 -8.95 -10.11
N GLU A 94 -8.24 -10.07 -10.46
CA GLU A 94 -8.70 -11.00 -11.51
C GLU A 94 -10.06 -11.65 -11.21
N GLN A 95 -10.46 -11.69 -9.93
CA GLN A 95 -11.74 -12.27 -9.48
C GLN A 95 -12.86 -11.23 -9.36
N LEU A 96 -12.54 -9.93 -9.42
CA LEU A 96 -13.54 -8.88 -9.28
C LEU A 96 -14.34 -8.71 -10.57
N PRO A 97 -15.66 -8.50 -10.47
CA PRO A 97 -16.49 -8.27 -11.64
C PRO A 97 -16.22 -6.87 -12.21
N ASP A 98 -16.09 -6.79 -13.53
CA ASP A 98 -15.83 -5.57 -14.30
C ASP A 98 -17.09 -4.67 -14.32
N THR A 99 -17.38 -4.06 -13.16
CA THR A 99 -18.64 -3.38 -12.84
C THR A 99 -18.59 -1.88 -13.07
N GLY A 100 -17.40 -1.33 -13.33
CA GLY A 100 -17.20 0.12 -13.50
C GLY A 100 -17.46 0.93 -12.22
N GLU A 101 -17.52 0.28 -11.05
CA GLU A 101 -17.66 0.91 -9.74
C GLU A 101 -16.29 1.15 -9.09
N ASN A 102 -16.20 2.10 -8.15
CA ASN A 102 -15.00 2.30 -7.33
C ASN A 102 -14.72 1.03 -6.53
N LEU A 103 -13.54 0.43 -6.72
CA LEU A 103 -13.14 -0.80 -6.05
C LEU A 103 -12.02 -0.51 -5.05
N THR A 104 -12.28 -0.80 -3.78
CA THR A 104 -11.27 -0.75 -2.71
C THR A 104 -10.94 -2.16 -2.25
N LEU A 105 -9.72 -2.59 -2.53
CA LEU A 105 -9.18 -3.85 -2.03
C LEU A 105 -8.45 -3.61 -0.72
N THR A 106 -8.81 -4.32 0.34
CA THR A 106 -8.04 -4.30 1.60
C THR A 106 -7.20 -5.57 1.69
N VAL A 107 -5.90 -5.42 1.90
CA VAL A 107 -4.94 -6.49 2.08
C VAL A 107 -4.30 -6.34 3.45
N GLU A 108 -4.22 -7.43 4.21
CA GLU A 108 -3.55 -7.44 5.51
C GLU A 108 -2.18 -8.13 5.40
N LEU A 109 -1.13 -7.45 5.84
CA LEU A 109 0.17 -8.09 6.02
C LEU A 109 0.19 -8.78 7.38
N THR A 110 0.39 -10.10 7.37
CA THR A 110 0.36 -10.92 8.58
C THR A 110 1.74 -11.46 8.95
N ASP A 111 1.92 -11.81 10.22
CA ASP A 111 3.14 -12.45 10.72
C ASP A 111 3.48 -13.75 9.96
N ALA A 112 2.46 -14.53 9.58
CA ALA A 112 2.65 -15.76 8.82
C ALA A 112 3.26 -15.51 7.43
N MET A 113 2.91 -14.39 6.78
CA MET A 113 3.52 -14.00 5.50
C MET A 113 4.98 -13.58 5.68
N LEU A 114 5.30 -12.84 6.76
CA LEU A 114 6.68 -12.47 7.08
C LEU A 114 7.53 -13.72 7.35
N ASP A 115 6.98 -14.68 8.10
CA ASP A 115 7.67 -15.93 8.39
C ASP A 115 7.83 -16.77 7.12
N ALA A 116 6.80 -16.89 6.28
CA ALA A 116 6.94 -17.59 4.99
C ALA A 116 8.04 -16.97 4.11
N ALA A 117 8.09 -15.63 4.03
CA ALA A 117 9.10 -14.92 3.24
C ALA A 117 10.54 -15.10 3.77
N ARG A 118 10.73 -15.40 5.06
CA ARG A 118 12.03 -15.76 5.63
C ARG A 118 12.47 -17.17 5.24
N HIS A 119 11.53 -18.10 5.08
CA HIS A 119 11.82 -19.53 4.88
C HIS A 119 11.86 -19.97 3.41
N LEU A 120 11.35 -19.17 2.48
CA LEU A 120 11.46 -19.42 1.04
C LEU A 120 12.86 -19.07 0.54
N GLN A 121 13.82 -20.01 0.63
CA GLN A 121 15.18 -19.84 0.10
C GLN A 121 15.25 -20.13 -1.40
#